data_AF-A0A7D9DIN1-F1
#
_entry.id   AF-A0A7D9DIN1-F1
#
_cell.length_a   1.000
_cell.length_b   1.000
_cell.length_c   1.000
_cell.angle_alpha   90.00
_cell.angle_beta   90.00
_cell.angle_gamma   90.00
#
_symmetry.space_group_name_H-M   'P 1'
#
loop_
_entity.id
_entity.type
_entity.pdbx_description
1 polymer ?
#
loop_
_entity_poly.entity_id
_entity_poly.type
_entity_poly.pdbx_seq_one_letter_code
_entity_poly.pdbx_strand_id
1 'polypeptide(L)'
;MAAVRAPKQWSLTTTETITSIEAWENNLKYILSLDHNFASFLTAGATWLKKTNASPLRGFTDDDEDIPQIQRRTAAQKVTHLEMMLGQIANYAPVISRNTIVRNSTSISGVWQAIRQHYGLQSTGSRFLDLANIKAKLDQRPEDFYQCLMSFVEDNLLTAAGGITHHGITPEADEELSPSLENFIVVTWLQLLHPDLPRLVKQRYGTELRCRTLASIKPEISQALDSLLEELRTSEEAKVLRTIHPSFGRSPCQ
;
A
#
# COMPACT_ATOMS: atom_id res chain seq x y z
N MET A 1 4.48 35.10 -10.66
CA MET A 1 4.27 33.65 -10.42
C MET A 1 3.81 33.49 -8.98
N ALA A 2 2.63 32.93 -8.73
CA ALA A 2 2.19 32.66 -7.37
C ALA A 2 3.16 31.67 -6.74
N ALA A 3 3.77 32.02 -5.60
CA ALA A 3 4.59 31.10 -4.85
C ALA A 3 3.73 29.90 -4.47
N VAL A 4 4.09 28.71 -4.94
CA VAL A 4 3.43 27.46 -4.58
C VAL A 4 3.59 27.30 -3.08
N ARG A 5 2.55 27.66 -2.32
CA ARG A 5 2.60 27.64 -0.87
C ARG A 5 2.63 26.18 -0.44
N ALA A 6 3.68 25.79 0.27
CA ALA A 6 3.80 24.44 0.82
C ALA A 6 2.55 24.12 1.68
N PRO A 7 2.01 22.89 1.61
CA PRO A 7 0.84 22.54 2.39
C PRO A 7 1.16 22.62 3.89
N LYS A 8 0.18 23.01 4.71
CA LYS A 8 0.37 23.24 6.14
C LYS A 8 0.87 21.96 6.83
N GLN A 9 1.99 22.05 7.55
CA GLN A 9 2.50 20.96 8.39
C GLN A 9 1.65 20.76 9.64
N TRP A 10 1.58 19.53 10.11
CA TRP A 10 0.98 19.17 11.40
C TRP A 10 1.85 18.16 12.12
N SER A 11 1.69 18.10 13.45
CA SER A 11 2.33 17.10 14.27
C SER A 11 1.43 15.88 14.39
N LEU A 12 2.04 14.69 14.36
CA LEU A 12 1.35 13.44 14.61
C LEU A 12 0.80 13.39 16.04
N THR A 13 -0.37 12.78 16.20
CA THR A 13 -1.06 12.59 17.48
C THR A 13 -1.00 11.13 17.94
N THR A 14 -1.51 10.82 19.14
CA THR A 14 -1.47 9.45 19.69
C THR A 14 -2.22 8.40 18.85
N THR A 15 -3.12 8.82 17.98
CA THR A 15 -3.93 7.92 17.14
C THR A 15 -3.99 8.45 15.73
N GLU A 16 -3.50 7.69 14.77
CA GLU A 16 -3.46 8.06 13.35
C GLU A 16 -3.89 6.88 12.49
N THR A 17 -4.49 7.15 11.33
CA THR A 17 -4.76 6.14 10.30
C THR A 17 -3.57 6.02 9.34
N ILE A 18 -3.52 4.92 8.57
CA ILE A 18 -2.49 4.71 7.51
C ILE A 18 -2.47 5.90 6.55
N THR A 19 -3.64 6.27 6.02
CA THR A 19 -3.80 7.39 5.10
C THR A 19 -3.35 8.71 5.71
N SER A 20 -3.62 8.95 7.00
CA SER A 20 -3.15 10.17 7.70
C SER A 20 -1.62 10.22 7.78
N ILE A 21 -0.99 9.09 8.13
CA ILE A 21 0.47 8.97 8.23
C ILE A 21 1.13 9.11 6.87
N GLU A 22 0.58 8.50 5.82
CA GLU A 22 1.10 8.63 4.45
C GLU A 22 0.99 10.07 3.93
N ALA A 23 -0.16 10.71 4.15
CA ALA A 23 -0.35 12.11 3.80
C ALA A 23 0.63 13.02 4.55
N TRP A 24 0.85 12.75 5.84
CA TRP A 24 1.82 13.45 6.67
C TRP A 24 3.26 13.26 6.18
N GLU A 25 3.66 12.02 5.91
CA GLU A 25 5.00 11.67 5.44
C GLU A 25 5.28 12.33 4.09
N ASN A 26 4.35 12.27 3.15
CA ASN A 26 4.47 12.90 1.83
C ASN A 26 4.55 14.43 1.93
N ASN A 27 3.72 15.04 2.80
CA ASN A 27 3.81 16.47 3.08
C ASN A 27 5.19 16.87 3.61
N LEU A 28 5.69 16.11 4.58
CA LEU A 28 6.95 16.41 5.24
C LEU A 28 8.14 16.20 4.28
N LYS A 29 8.14 15.13 3.49
CA LYS A 29 9.12 14.89 2.42
C LYS A 29 9.17 16.04 1.43
N TYR A 30 8.01 16.52 0.97
CA TYR A 30 7.95 17.67 0.07
C TYR A 30 8.56 18.92 0.70
N ILE A 31 8.28 19.21 1.97
CA ILE A 31 8.79 20.43 2.60
C ILE A 31 10.30 20.33 2.85
N LEU A 32 10.77 19.17 3.30
CA LEU A 32 12.20 18.93 3.48
C LEU A 32 12.96 19.02 2.15
N SER A 33 12.37 18.59 1.04
CA SER A 33 13.03 18.66 -0.27
C SER A 33 13.15 20.08 -0.84
N LEU A 34 12.41 21.06 -0.30
CA LEU A 34 12.58 22.47 -0.66
C LEU A 34 13.91 23.05 -0.17
N ASP A 35 14.52 22.45 0.86
CA ASP A 35 15.87 22.81 1.30
C ASP A 35 16.91 21.94 0.59
N HIS A 36 17.69 22.56 -0.29
CA HIS A 36 18.78 21.92 -1.03
C HIS A 36 19.81 21.21 -0.12
N ASN A 37 19.95 21.64 1.13
CA ASN A 37 20.86 21.00 2.08
C ASN A 37 20.36 19.65 2.58
N PHE A 38 19.06 19.34 2.41
CA PHE A 38 18.46 18.07 2.83
C PHE A 38 18.28 17.07 1.69
N ALA A 39 18.24 17.56 0.45
CA ALA A 39 17.90 16.76 -0.73
C ALA A 39 18.74 15.46 -0.85
N SER A 40 20.03 15.51 -0.54
CA SER A 40 20.94 14.36 -0.60
C SER A 40 20.63 13.26 0.43
N PHE A 41 19.94 13.57 1.53
CA PHE A 41 19.54 12.60 2.54
C PHE A 41 18.17 11.98 2.28
N LEU A 42 17.37 12.59 1.38
CA LEU A 42 16.03 12.14 1.02
C LEU A 42 16.05 11.16 -0.18
N THR A 43 17.19 10.98 -0.84
CA THR A 43 17.33 10.05 -1.97
C THR A 43 17.26 8.60 -1.50
N ALA A 44 16.71 7.73 -2.36
CA ALA A 44 16.70 6.29 -2.11
C ALA A 44 18.13 5.76 -1.96
N GLY A 45 18.37 4.96 -0.91
CA GLY A 45 19.69 4.39 -0.62
C GLY A 45 20.64 5.29 0.18
N ALA A 46 20.27 6.54 0.47
CA ALA A 46 21.05 7.38 1.37
C ALA A 46 21.13 6.76 2.78
N THR A 47 22.36 6.56 3.27
CA THR A 47 22.63 5.94 4.56
C THR A 47 23.65 6.74 5.38
N TRP A 48 23.57 6.61 6.70
CA TRP A 48 24.49 7.21 7.65
C TRP A 48 24.64 6.31 8.88
N LEU A 49 25.67 6.55 9.70
CA LEU A 49 25.86 5.82 10.95
C LEU A 49 25.11 6.46 12.12
N LYS A 50 24.87 5.67 13.16
CA LYS A 50 24.29 6.15 14.43
C LYS A 50 25.18 7.20 15.08
N LYS A 51 24.57 8.18 15.76
CA LYS A 51 25.30 9.18 16.56
C LYS A 51 25.78 8.58 17.88
N THR A 52 27.06 8.25 17.91
CA THR A 52 27.77 7.85 19.12
C THR A 52 28.94 8.78 19.37
N ASN A 53 29.48 8.77 20.59
CA ASN A 53 30.69 9.53 20.89
C ASN A 53 31.89 9.05 20.05
N ALA A 54 31.89 7.77 19.64
CA ALA A 54 32.92 7.18 18.78
C ALA A 54 32.73 7.49 17.28
N SER A 55 31.53 7.86 16.85
CA SER A 55 31.22 8.23 15.46
C SER A 55 30.41 9.53 15.41
N PRO A 56 31.04 10.68 15.76
CA PRO A 56 30.35 11.97 15.76
C PRO A 56 30.02 12.43 14.34
N LEU A 57 30.82 12.02 13.35
CA LEU A 57 30.63 12.37 11.94
C LEU A 57 29.68 11.43 11.19
N ARG A 58 29.14 10.40 11.86
CA ARG A 58 28.18 9.45 11.29
C ARG A 58 28.62 8.80 9.96
N GLY A 59 29.92 8.65 9.76
CA GLY A 59 30.49 8.06 8.54
C GLY A 59 30.60 9.03 7.35
N PHE A 60 30.29 10.32 7.51
CA PHE A 60 30.52 11.29 6.45
C PHE A 60 31.99 11.67 6.31
N THR A 61 32.38 11.94 5.07
CA THR A 61 33.66 12.54 4.68
C THR A 61 33.42 13.90 4.02
N ASP A 62 34.48 14.71 3.94
CA ASP A 62 34.46 15.95 3.17
C ASP A 62 34.20 15.66 1.69
N ASP A 63 33.57 16.60 0.99
CA ASP A 63 33.40 16.56 -0.45
C ASP A 63 34.74 16.71 -1.19
N ASP A 64 34.88 15.98 -2.29
CA ASP A 64 36.09 15.99 -3.13
C ASP A 64 36.31 17.34 -3.83
N GLU A 65 37.55 17.54 -4.31
CA GLU A 65 37.95 18.77 -4.98
C GLU A 65 37.24 19.00 -6.33
N ASP A 66 36.65 17.95 -6.90
CA ASP A 66 35.89 18.01 -8.15
C ASP A 66 34.54 18.73 -8.00
N ILE A 67 34.04 18.89 -6.76
CA ILE A 67 32.80 19.63 -6.50
C ILE A 67 33.11 21.14 -6.46
N PRO A 68 32.32 21.99 -7.16
CA PRO A 68 32.47 23.44 -7.13
C PRO A 68 32.53 23.96 -5.69
N GLN A 69 33.48 24.84 -5.39
CA GLN A 69 33.76 25.31 -4.02
C GLN A 69 32.52 25.86 -3.29
N ILE A 70 31.56 26.45 -4.02
CA ILE A 70 30.31 26.98 -3.48
C ILE A 70 29.36 25.87 -2.97
N GLN A 71 29.42 24.70 -3.60
CA GLN A 71 28.58 23.54 -3.28
C GLN A 71 29.28 22.55 -2.36
N ARG A 72 30.61 22.62 -2.27
CA ARG A 72 31.42 21.75 -1.42
C ARG A 72 31.00 21.85 0.05
N ARG A 73 30.86 20.69 0.70
CA ARG A 73 30.53 20.56 2.11
C ARG A 73 31.56 19.73 2.86
N THR A 74 31.88 20.14 4.07
CA THR A 74 32.65 19.30 5.00
C THR A 74 31.76 18.22 5.62
N ALA A 75 32.37 17.15 6.13
CA ALA A 75 31.71 16.12 6.91
C ALA A 75 30.91 16.74 8.08
N ALA A 76 31.47 17.74 8.75
CA ALA A 76 30.79 18.45 9.83
C ALA A 76 29.54 19.20 9.34
N GLN A 77 29.61 19.88 8.19
CA GLN A 77 28.44 20.55 7.59
C GLN A 77 27.36 19.55 7.20
N LYS A 78 27.75 18.41 6.59
CA LYS A 78 26.80 17.32 6.25
C LYS A 78 26.09 16.79 7.50
N VAL A 79 26.82 16.58 8.60
CA VAL A 79 26.24 16.16 9.88
C VAL A 79 25.27 17.22 10.42
N THR A 80 25.64 18.50 10.39
CA THR A 80 24.76 19.58 10.84
C THR A 80 23.45 19.59 10.03
N HIS A 81 23.52 19.48 8.70
CA HIS A 81 22.33 19.45 7.86
C HIS A 81 21.46 18.22 8.12
N LEU A 82 22.07 17.03 8.25
CA LEU A 82 21.36 15.81 8.62
C LEU A 82 20.64 15.97 9.97
N GLU A 83 21.30 16.54 10.98
CA GLU A 83 20.72 16.73 12.31
C GLU A 83 19.60 17.75 12.32
N MET A 84 19.70 18.80 11.51
CA MET A 84 18.60 19.74 11.30
C MET A 84 17.40 19.05 10.65
N MET A 85 17.61 18.26 9.59
CA MET A 85 16.55 17.51 8.91
C MET A 85 15.85 16.53 9.86
N LEU A 86 16.62 15.67 10.54
CA LEU A 86 16.08 14.71 11.51
C LEU A 86 15.41 15.41 12.70
N GLY A 87 15.95 16.56 13.11
CA GLY A 87 15.38 17.40 14.16
C GLY A 87 14.03 17.99 13.78
N GLN A 88 13.84 18.41 12.51
CA GLN A 88 12.54 18.86 11.99
C GLN A 88 11.54 17.71 12.00
N ILE A 89 11.92 16.52 11.53
CA ILE A 89 11.04 15.35 11.56
C ILE A 89 10.59 15.04 12.99
N ALA A 90 11.54 15.02 13.93
CA ALA A 90 11.22 14.75 15.34
C ALA A 90 10.31 15.81 15.98
N ASN A 91 10.29 17.04 15.49
CA ASN A 91 9.37 18.07 15.99
C ASN A 91 7.91 17.81 15.54
N TYR A 92 7.73 17.20 14.37
CA TYR A 92 6.41 16.83 13.85
C TYR A 92 5.99 15.39 14.19
N ALA A 93 6.88 14.59 14.78
CA ALA A 93 6.57 13.26 15.31
C ALA A 93 6.85 13.17 16.83
N PRO A 94 6.15 13.95 17.68
CA PRO A 94 6.44 14.00 19.11
C PRO A 94 6.09 12.69 19.86
N VAL A 95 5.31 11.82 19.23
CA VAL A 95 4.85 10.54 19.80
C VAL A 95 5.94 9.48 19.93
N ILE A 96 7.02 9.62 19.16
CA ILE A 96 8.16 8.70 19.20
C ILE A 96 9.36 9.39 19.85
N SER A 97 10.21 8.60 20.51
CA SER A 97 11.44 9.12 21.11
C SER A 97 12.29 9.86 20.07
N ARG A 98 12.63 11.12 20.38
CA ARG A 98 13.53 11.93 19.55
C ARG A 98 14.85 11.22 19.25
N ASN A 99 15.36 10.40 20.18
CA ASN A 99 16.61 9.66 19.98
C ASN A 99 16.47 8.56 18.92
N THR A 100 15.29 7.96 18.77
CA THR A 100 15.01 6.99 17.70
C THR A 100 15.20 7.65 16.34
N ILE A 101 14.65 8.86 16.15
CA ILE A 101 14.75 9.61 14.89
C ILE A 101 16.14 10.21 14.71
N VAL A 102 16.65 10.94 15.71
CA VAL A 102 17.85 11.76 15.54
C VAL A 102 19.12 10.92 15.72
N ARG A 103 19.24 10.09 16.76
CA ARG A 103 20.51 9.43 17.11
C ARG A 103 20.65 8.03 16.54
N ASN A 104 19.56 7.26 16.55
CA ASN A 104 19.61 5.82 16.29
C ASN A 104 19.29 5.44 14.84
N SER A 105 18.69 6.34 14.07
CA SER A 105 18.41 6.12 12.65
C SER A 105 19.70 6.05 11.82
N THR A 106 19.63 5.29 10.74
CA THR A 106 20.73 5.10 9.78
C THR A 106 20.31 5.34 8.33
N SER A 107 19.03 5.64 8.10
CA SER A 107 18.46 6.00 6.81
C SER A 107 17.12 6.70 7.03
N ILE A 108 16.66 7.43 6.02
CA ILE A 108 15.37 8.12 6.07
C ILE A 108 14.21 7.12 6.05
N SER A 109 14.33 6.03 5.28
CA SER A 109 13.34 4.95 5.26
C SER A 109 13.18 4.29 6.64
N GLY A 110 14.29 4.10 7.36
CA GLY A 110 14.25 3.57 8.73
C GLY A 110 13.55 4.51 9.72
N VAL A 111 13.63 5.84 9.51
CA VAL A 111 12.87 6.82 10.31
C VAL A 111 11.37 6.65 10.09
N TRP A 112 10.92 6.59 8.83
CA TRP A 112 9.50 6.39 8.52
C TRP A 112 8.98 5.06 9.04
N GLN A 113 9.77 3.99 8.88
CA GLN A 113 9.43 2.69 9.43
C GLN A 113 9.27 2.75 10.95
N ALA A 114 10.20 3.36 11.68
CA ALA A 114 10.10 3.49 13.13
C ALA A 114 8.84 4.25 13.58
N ILE A 115 8.42 5.27 12.83
CA ILE A 115 7.16 5.99 13.09
C ILE A 115 5.95 5.07 12.83
N ARG A 116 5.91 4.36 11.69
CA ARG A 116 4.85 3.38 11.39
C ARG A 116 4.78 2.26 12.43
N GLN A 117 5.93 1.82 12.97
CA GLN A 117 6.00 0.82 14.04
C GLN A 117 5.27 1.26 15.30
N HIS A 118 5.40 2.53 15.67
CA HIS A 118 4.74 3.09 16.85
C HIS A 118 3.21 2.94 16.80
N TYR A 119 2.63 3.07 15.61
CA TYR A 119 1.18 2.95 15.40
C TYR A 119 0.70 1.52 15.12
N GLY A 120 1.59 0.52 15.20
CA GLY A 120 1.25 -0.84 14.79
C GLY A 120 0.97 -0.99 13.29
N LEU A 121 1.36 0.00 12.49
CA LEU A 121 1.19 0.01 11.03
C LEU A 121 2.34 -0.67 10.30
N GLN A 122 3.03 -1.60 10.97
CA GLN A 122 3.88 -2.51 10.22
C GLN A 122 3.00 -3.41 9.40
N SER A 123 3.34 -3.58 8.13
CA SER A 123 2.95 -4.78 7.41
C SER A 123 3.46 -5.94 8.26
N THR A 124 2.54 -6.74 8.78
CA THR A 124 2.84 -7.98 9.49
C THR A 124 2.31 -9.11 8.62
N GLY A 125 2.97 -10.27 8.62
CA GLY A 125 2.46 -11.42 7.88
C GLY A 125 1.05 -11.84 8.30
N SER A 126 0.61 -11.44 9.51
CA SER A 126 -0.76 -11.68 10.00
C SER A 126 -1.81 -10.77 9.35
N ARG A 127 -1.47 -9.55 8.91
CA ARG A 127 -2.42 -8.64 8.25
C ARG A 127 -3.02 -9.26 7.00
N PHE A 128 -2.25 -10.07 6.28
CA PHE A 128 -2.76 -10.77 5.09
C PHE A 128 -3.89 -11.77 5.43
N LEU A 129 -3.96 -12.28 6.66
CA LEU A 129 -5.05 -13.15 7.11
C LEU A 129 -6.39 -12.40 7.21
N ASP A 130 -6.37 -11.07 7.36
CA ASP A 130 -7.58 -10.25 7.40
C ASP A 130 -8.33 -10.26 6.06
N LEU A 131 -7.68 -10.67 4.96
CA LEU A 131 -8.33 -10.91 3.66
C LEU A 131 -9.52 -11.86 3.78
N ALA A 132 -9.43 -12.88 4.65
CA ALA A 132 -10.50 -13.85 4.87
C ALA A 132 -11.78 -13.23 5.49
N ASN A 133 -11.64 -12.07 6.12
CA ASN A 133 -12.74 -11.35 6.77
C ASN A 133 -13.35 -10.26 5.88
N ILE A 134 -12.74 -9.97 4.72
CA ILE A 134 -13.24 -8.95 3.79
C ILE A 134 -14.55 -9.45 3.16
N LYS A 135 -15.59 -8.60 3.25
CA LYS A 135 -16.92 -8.85 2.68
C LYS A 135 -17.45 -7.59 2.03
N ALA A 136 -18.18 -7.75 0.93
CA ALA A 136 -18.93 -6.65 0.34
C ALA A 136 -20.01 -6.18 1.32
N LYS A 137 -20.17 -4.86 1.49
CA LYS A 137 -21.30 -4.31 2.25
C LYS A 137 -22.56 -4.31 1.37
N LEU A 138 -23.73 -4.42 2.00
CA LEU A 138 -25.03 -4.62 1.31
C LEU A 138 -25.31 -3.57 0.20
N ASP A 139 -24.89 -2.32 0.41
CA ASP A 139 -25.11 -1.19 -0.50
C ASP A 139 -23.81 -0.64 -1.13
N GLN A 140 -22.71 -1.39 -1.02
CA GLN A 140 -21.43 -0.96 -1.60
C GLN A 140 -21.44 -1.21 -3.10
N ARG A 141 -21.06 -0.19 -3.89
CA ARG A 141 -20.89 -0.37 -5.33
C ARG A 141 -19.80 -1.42 -5.56
N PRO A 142 -20.00 -2.37 -6.49
CA PRO A 142 -19.01 -3.41 -6.72
C PRO A 142 -17.62 -2.88 -7.09
N GLU A 143 -17.56 -1.75 -7.81
CA GLU A 143 -16.31 -1.07 -8.14
C GLU A 143 -15.58 -0.56 -6.88
N ASP A 144 -16.28 0.07 -5.94
CA ASP A 144 -15.71 0.53 -4.68
C ASP A 144 -15.18 -0.66 -3.86
N PHE A 145 -15.85 -1.80 -3.95
CA PHE A 145 -15.40 -3.03 -3.31
C PHE A 145 -14.13 -3.61 -3.97
N TYR A 146 -14.01 -3.55 -5.30
CA TYR A 146 -12.78 -3.90 -6.01
C TYR A 146 -11.61 -3.01 -5.58
N GLN A 147 -11.82 -1.68 -5.50
CA GLN A 147 -10.78 -0.74 -5.05
C GLN A 147 -10.33 -1.04 -3.62
N CYS A 148 -11.26 -1.45 -2.74
CA CYS A 148 -10.92 -1.85 -1.38
C CYS A 148 -10.06 -3.13 -1.34
N LEU A 149 -10.35 -4.12 -2.21
CA LEU A 149 -9.51 -5.32 -2.33
C LEU A 149 -8.13 -4.99 -2.91
N MET A 150 -8.09 -4.13 -3.92
CA MET A 150 -6.84 -3.66 -4.52
C MET A 150 -5.95 -2.98 -3.48
N SER A 151 -6.48 -1.96 -2.78
CA SER A 151 -5.71 -1.24 -1.76
C SER A 151 -5.26 -2.16 -0.63
N PHE A 152 -6.09 -3.13 -0.23
CA PHE A 152 -5.70 -4.11 0.77
C PHE A 152 -4.50 -4.93 0.30
N VAL A 153 -4.47 -5.39 -0.95
CA VAL A 153 -3.34 -6.15 -1.47
C VAL A 153 -2.10 -5.27 -1.60
N GLU A 154 -2.23 -4.06 -2.13
CA GLU A 154 -1.14 -3.08 -2.25
C GLU A 154 -0.50 -2.75 -0.88
N ASP A 155 -1.32 -2.56 0.16
CA ASP A 155 -0.86 -2.34 1.54
C ASP A 155 -0.05 -3.52 2.12
N ASN A 156 -0.23 -4.71 1.55
CA ASN A 156 0.42 -5.93 2.00
C ASN A 156 1.57 -6.39 1.09
N LEU A 157 1.86 -5.68 0.00
CA LEU A 157 3.04 -5.93 -0.81
C LEU A 157 4.30 -5.75 0.03
N LEU A 158 5.25 -6.65 -0.13
CA LEU A 158 6.49 -6.61 0.62
C LEU A 158 7.33 -5.41 0.19
N THR A 159 7.94 -4.73 1.14
CA THR A 159 8.87 -3.64 0.88
C THR A 159 10.25 -4.02 1.38
N ALA A 160 11.30 -3.54 0.69
CA ALA A 160 12.69 -3.77 1.12
C ALA A 160 12.95 -3.19 2.52
N ALA A 161 12.25 -2.10 2.85
CA ALA A 161 12.27 -1.47 4.16
C ALA A 161 11.19 -1.99 5.13
N GLY A 162 10.38 -2.99 4.75
CA GLY A 162 9.20 -3.43 5.51
C GLY A 162 9.52 -4.28 6.74
N GLY A 163 10.73 -4.83 6.82
CA GLY A 163 11.16 -5.68 7.94
C GLY A 163 10.52 -7.08 7.98
N ILE A 164 9.68 -7.42 6.99
CA ILE A 164 9.17 -8.78 6.80
C ILE A 164 10.12 -9.55 5.89
N THR A 165 10.44 -10.79 6.27
CA THR A 165 11.17 -11.73 5.41
C THR A 165 10.21 -12.69 4.73
N HIS A 166 10.45 -12.98 3.45
CA HIS A 166 9.79 -14.07 2.72
C HIS A 166 10.74 -15.27 2.63
N HIS A 167 10.33 -16.43 3.16
CA HIS A 167 11.19 -17.62 3.26
C HIS A 167 12.55 -17.37 3.95
N GLY A 168 12.56 -16.48 4.96
CA GLY A 168 13.78 -16.08 5.68
C GLY A 168 14.67 -15.10 4.93
N ILE A 169 14.25 -14.62 3.76
CA ILE A 169 14.98 -13.66 2.93
C ILE A 169 14.28 -12.29 3.01
N THR A 170 15.04 -11.24 3.28
CA THR A 170 14.54 -9.86 3.20
C THR A 170 14.42 -9.47 1.73
N PRO A 171 13.30 -8.86 1.30
CA PRO A 171 13.16 -8.34 -0.06
C PRO A 171 14.29 -7.37 -0.41
N GLU A 172 14.89 -7.52 -1.60
CA GLU A 172 15.93 -6.62 -2.10
C GLU A 172 15.35 -5.33 -2.70
N ALA A 173 14.11 -5.40 -3.17
CA ALA A 173 13.34 -4.30 -3.74
C ALA A 173 11.90 -4.34 -3.23
N ASP A 174 11.18 -3.23 -3.41
CA ASP A 174 9.75 -3.19 -3.15
C ASP A 174 9.01 -4.06 -4.17
N GLU A 175 8.08 -4.88 -3.68
CA GLU A 175 7.28 -5.78 -4.49
C GLU A 175 6.30 -4.98 -5.34
N GLU A 176 6.23 -5.33 -6.62
CA GLU A 176 5.26 -4.77 -7.55
C GLU A 176 4.07 -5.71 -7.70
N LEU A 177 2.89 -5.13 -7.88
CA LEU A 177 1.67 -5.89 -8.12
C LEU A 177 1.79 -6.67 -9.44
N SER A 178 1.98 -7.98 -9.34
CA SER A 178 2.17 -8.83 -10.53
C SER A 178 0.85 -9.08 -11.27
N PRO A 179 0.89 -9.35 -12.60
CA PRO A 179 -0.31 -9.71 -13.35
C PRO A 179 -1.07 -10.92 -12.80
N SER A 180 -0.36 -11.88 -12.20
CA SER A 180 -0.99 -13.05 -11.56
C SER A 180 -1.76 -12.66 -10.31
N LEU A 181 -1.22 -11.73 -9.51
CA LEU A 181 -1.88 -11.21 -8.33
C LEU A 181 -3.08 -10.33 -8.69
N GLU A 182 -2.99 -9.52 -9.74
CA GLU A 182 -4.14 -8.81 -10.30
C GLU A 182 -5.28 -9.76 -10.71
N ASN A 183 -4.95 -10.85 -11.40
CA ASN A 183 -5.95 -11.89 -11.74
C ASN A 183 -6.58 -12.52 -10.49
N PHE A 184 -5.77 -12.74 -9.45
CA PHE A 184 -6.24 -13.27 -8.18
C PHE A 184 -7.23 -12.29 -7.50
N ILE A 185 -6.91 -11.00 -7.47
CA ILE A 185 -7.79 -9.95 -6.95
C ILE A 185 -9.13 -9.98 -7.67
N VAL A 186 -9.12 -10.05 -9.01
CA VAL A 186 -10.37 -10.04 -9.79
C VAL A 186 -11.21 -11.30 -9.53
N VAL A 187 -10.61 -12.50 -9.47
CA VAL A 187 -11.42 -13.69 -9.16
C VAL A 187 -11.96 -13.67 -7.73
N THR A 188 -11.18 -13.19 -6.76
CA THR A 188 -11.64 -13.01 -5.37
C THR A 188 -12.78 -11.99 -5.30
N TRP A 189 -12.67 -10.87 -6.01
CA TRP A 189 -13.73 -9.86 -6.13
C TRP A 189 -15.03 -10.47 -6.65
N LEU A 190 -14.96 -11.24 -7.76
CA LEU A 190 -16.14 -11.90 -8.32
C LEU A 190 -16.75 -12.91 -7.36
N GLN A 191 -15.93 -13.72 -6.68
CA GLN A 191 -16.39 -14.72 -5.72
C GLN A 191 -17.09 -14.09 -4.50
N LEU A 192 -16.55 -12.98 -3.99
CA LEU A 192 -17.09 -12.29 -2.82
C LEU A 192 -18.38 -11.50 -3.14
N LEU A 193 -18.58 -11.11 -4.41
CA LEU A 193 -19.86 -10.55 -4.86
C LEU A 193 -20.93 -11.64 -4.99
N HIS A 194 -20.59 -12.78 -5.62
CA HIS A 194 -21.50 -13.92 -5.76
C HIS A 194 -20.72 -15.20 -6.10
N PRO A 195 -20.99 -16.35 -5.42
CA PRO A 195 -20.19 -17.57 -5.57
C PRO A 195 -20.19 -18.14 -7.00
N ASP A 196 -21.30 -18.01 -7.72
CA ASP A 196 -21.44 -18.49 -9.11
C ASP A 196 -20.94 -17.50 -10.18
N LEU A 197 -20.59 -16.27 -9.81
CA LEU A 197 -20.22 -15.23 -10.78
C LEU A 197 -18.95 -15.55 -11.58
N PRO A 198 -17.86 -16.11 -11.02
CA PRO A 198 -16.70 -16.52 -11.80
C PRO A 198 -17.05 -17.52 -12.91
N ARG A 199 -18.00 -18.43 -12.65
CA ARG A 199 -18.46 -19.43 -13.63
C ARG A 199 -19.19 -18.75 -14.78
N LEU A 200 -20.08 -17.79 -14.48
CA LEU A 200 -20.80 -17.04 -15.49
C LEU A 200 -19.87 -16.14 -16.32
N VAL A 201 -18.91 -15.46 -15.68
CA VAL A 201 -17.89 -14.66 -16.37
C VAL A 201 -17.07 -15.52 -17.32
N LYS A 202 -16.63 -16.71 -16.89
CA LYS A 202 -15.91 -17.66 -17.76
C LYS A 202 -16.73 -18.08 -18.98
N GLN A 203 -18.04 -18.28 -18.82
CA GLN A 203 -18.94 -18.63 -19.91
C GLN A 203 -19.12 -17.46 -20.89
N ARG A 204 -19.32 -16.24 -20.38
CA ARG A 204 -19.61 -15.05 -21.18
C ARG A 204 -18.39 -14.50 -21.92
N TYR A 205 -17.24 -14.47 -21.25
CA TYR A 205 -15.99 -13.86 -21.76
C TYR A 205 -14.93 -14.89 -22.17
N GLY A 206 -15.35 -16.14 -22.42
CA GLY A 206 -14.44 -17.25 -22.70
C GLY A 206 -13.63 -17.08 -23.99
N THR A 207 -14.03 -16.20 -24.91
CA THR A 207 -13.29 -15.90 -26.15
C THR A 207 -12.17 -14.91 -25.88
N GLU A 208 -12.44 -13.84 -25.14
CA GLU A 208 -11.51 -12.79 -24.74
C GLU A 208 -10.41 -13.34 -23.83
N LEU A 209 -10.81 -14.21 -22.87
CA LEU A 209 -9.91 -14.88 -21.93
C LEU A 209 -8.90 -15.84 -22.58
N ARG A 210 -8.99 -16.09 -23.89
CA ARG A 210 -7.96 -16.86 -24.62
C ARG A 210 -6.69 -16.06 -24.84
N CYS A 211 -6.81 -14.74 -24.96
CA CYS A 211 -5.70 -13.87 -25.36
C CYS A 211 -5.49 -12.69 -24.40
N ARG A 212 -6.36 -12.50 -23.40
CA ARG A 212 -6.29 -11.43 -22.40
C ARG A 212 -6.40 -12.03 -21.00
N THR A 213 -5.75 -11.40 -20.02
CA THR A 213 -5.88 -11.81 -18.62
C THR A 213 -7.26 -11.41 -18.07
N LEU A 214 -7.68 -12.04 -16.97
CA LEU A 214 -8.91 -11.68 -16.29
C LEU A 214 -8.86 -10.22 -15.79
N ALA A 215 -7.70 -9.80 -15.28
CA ALA A 215 -7.43 -8.42 -14.91
C ALA A 215 -7.63 -7.45 -16.08
N SER A 216 -7.11 -7.80 -17.27
CA SER A 216 -7.25 -6.94 -18.46
C SER A 216 -8.68 -6.79 -18.97
N ILE A 217 -9.60 -7.73 -18.70
CA ILE A 217 -11.01 -7.65 -19.10
C ILE A 217 -11.95 -7.20 -17.97
N LYS A 218 -11.39 -6.84 -16.81
CA LYS A 218 -12.16 -6.37 -15.65
C LYS A 218 -13.04 -5.14 -15.98
N PRO A 219 -12.60 -4.14 -16.77
CA PRO A 219 -13.46 -3.02 -17.14
C PRO A 219 -14.76 -3.45 -17.83
N GLU A 220 -14.68 -4.39 -18.77
CA GLU A 220 -15.83 -4.95 -19.48
C GLU A 220 -16.74 -5.75 -18.54
N ILE A 221 -16.15 -6.53 -17.64
CA ILE A 221 -16.91 -7.26 -16.61
C ILE A 221 -17.65 -6.28 -15.69
N SER A 222 -16.97 -5.23 -15.21
CA SER A 222 -17.53 -4.21 -14.32
C SER A 222 -18.71 -3.49 -14.97
N GLN A 223 -18.60 -3.15 -16.26
CA GLN A 223 -19.69 -2.53 -17.02
C GLN A 223 -20.93 -3.44 -17.16
N ALA A 224 -20.72 -4.75 -17.29
CA ALA A 224 -21.79 -5.73 -17.44
C ALA A 224 -22.30 -6.31 -16.11
N LEU A 225 -21.76 -5.85 -14.97
CA LEU A 225 -21.87 -6.55 -13.70
C LEU A 225 -23.31 -6.62 -13.16
N ASP A 226 -24.06 -5.52 -13.25
CA ASP A 226 -25.47 -5.50 -12.83
C ASP A 226 -26.29 -6.52 -13.63
N SER A 227 -26.06 -6.61 -14.95
CA SER A 227 -26.70 -7.60 -15.80
C SER A 227 -26.32 -9.04 -15.43
N LEU A 228 -25.06 -9.28 -15.07
CA LEU A 228 -24.58 -10.60 -14.65
C LEU A 228 -25.22 -11.03 -13.32
N LEU A 229 -25.32 -10.11 -12.36
CA LEU A 229 -25.93 -10.36 -11.05
C LEU A 229 -27.44 -10.62 -11.17
N GLU A 230 -28.15 -9.86 -12.02
CA GLU A 230 -29.57 -10.07 -12.30
C GLU A 230 -29.82 -11.43 -13.00
N GLU A 231 -28.94 -11.85 -13.91
CA GLU A 231 -29.01 -13.19 -14.52
C GLU A 231 -28.87 -14.31 -13.48
N LEU A 232 -27.95 -14.15 -12.53
CA LEU A 232 -27.78 -15.10 -11.44
C LEU A 232 -29.01 -15.15 -10.53
N ARG A 233 -29.54 -13.99 -10.12
CA ARG A 233 -30.74 -13.92 -9.28
C ARG A 233 -31.94 -14.61 -9.95
N THR A 234 -32.20 -14.29 -11.22
CA THR A 234 -33.30 -14.91 -11.99
C THR A 234 -33.09 -16.41 -12.19
N SER A 235 -31.85 -16.86 -12.40
CA SER A 235 -31.56 -18.30 -12.48
C SER A 235 -31.79 -19.02 -11.16
N GLU A 236 -31.51 -18.39 -10.02
CA GLU A 236 -31.75 -18.98 -8.69
C GLU A 236 -33.24 -19.06 -8.37
N GLU A 237 -33.99 -17.98 -8.62
CA GLU A 237 -35.45 -17.95 -8.48
C GLU A 237 -36.11 -19.06 -9.32
N ALA A 238 -35.67 -19.22 -10.58
CA ALA A 238 -36.18 -20.26 -11.47
C ALA A 238 -35.86 -21.68 -10.99
N LYS A 239 -34.70 -21.90 -10.33
CA LYS A 239 -34.37 -23.20 -9.73
C LYS A 239 -35.30 -23.47 -8.55
N VAL A 240 -35.47 -22.51 -7.64
CA VAL A 240 -36.35 -22.64 -6.46
C VAL A 240 -37.79 -22.96 -6.86
N LEU A 241 -38.32 -22.27 -7.87
CA LEU A 241 -39.69 -22.52 -8.35
C LEU A 241 -39.89 -23.94 -8.92
N ARG A 242 -38.86 -24.50 -9.57
CA ARG A 242 -38.89 -25.89 -10.08
C ARG A 242 -38.82 -26.92 -8.94
N THR A 243 -38.14 -26.62 -7.84
CA THR A 243 -38.06 -27.52 -6.68
C THR A 243 -39.34 -27.53 -5.86
N ILE A 244 -40.12 -26.44 -5.87
CA ILE A 244 -41.37 -26.30 -5.11
C ILE A 244 -42.56 -26.99 -5.80
N HIS A 245 -42.51 -27.23 -7.11
CA HIS A 245 -43.49 -28.08 -7.78
C HIS A 245 -43.09 -29.56 -7.63
N PRO A 246 -43.72 -30.36 -6.73
CA PRO A 246 -43.56 -31.79 -6.85
C PRO A 246 -44.23 -32.20 -8.16
N SER A 247 -43.58 -33.08 -8.89
CA SER A 247 -44.20 -33.84 -9.96
C SER A 247 -45.49 -34.48 -9.43
N PHE A 248 -46.64 -33.89 -9.72
CA PHE A 248 -47.92 -34.58 -9.70
C PHE A 248 -47.89 -35.60 -10.85
N GLY A 249 -47.13 -36.67 -10.62
CA GLY A 249 -47.19 -37.87 -11.42
C GLY A 249 -48.58 -38.45 -11.25
N ARG A 250 -49.38 -38.32 -12.30
CA ARG A 250 -50.64 -39.03 -12.47
C ARG A 250 -50.47 -40.49 -12.10
N SER A 251 -51.16 -40.95 -11.05
CA SER A 251 -51.50 -42.36 -10.93
C SER A 251 -52.44 -42.72 -12.09
N PRO A 252 -52.12 -43.72 -12.93
CA PRO A 252 -53.13 -44.31 -13.79
C PRO A 252 -54.03 -45.16 -12.90
N CYS A 253 -55.33 -44.87 -12.89
CA CYS A 253 -56.32 -45.86 -12.49
C CYS A 253 -56.25 -47.02 -13.50
N GLN A 254 -55.85 -48.20 -13.03
CA GLN A 254 -56.40 -49.51 -13.39
C GLN A 254 -55.87 -50.58 -12.44
#